data_AF-A0A964FE07-F1
#
_entry.id   AF-A0A964FE07-F1
#
_cell.length_a   1.000
_cell.length_b   1.000
_cell.length_c   1.000
_cell.angle_alpha   90.00
_cell.angle_beta   90.00
_cell.angle_gamma   90.00
#
_symmetry.space_group_name_H-M   'P 1'
#
loop_
_entity.id
_entity.type
_entity.pdbx_description
1 polymer ?
#
loop_
_entity_poly.entity_id
_entity_poly.type
_entity_poly.pdbx_seq_one_letter_code
_entity_poly.pdbx_strand_id
1 'polypeptide(L)'
;TGTHAHHLIEFVTGARVVELSADLATLVPGHRLEDHATMHLRFDNGARGYLWNTTIACGNENGLAFRVYGEKGGLAWRQEHPNHLFHSPLRAPTRILTRGGFGAGPAAEAVSRVPAGHPEGYLEAFANLYAEIADAVLAAKTGAPPPAAPFPTVEDGARGVRFMFAAQASARKGSRFVALDNP
;
A
#
# COMPACT_ATOMS: atom_id res chain seq x y z
N THR A 1 2.58 -13.17 1.69
CA THR A 1 1.66 -12.38 0.85
C THR A 1 1.94 -10.90 1.03
N GLY A 2 2.49 -10.22 0.01
CA GLY A 2 2.85 -8.79 0.04
C GLY A 2 1.83 -7.86 -0.62
N THR A 3 0.59 -8.33 -0.84
CA THR A 3 -0.42 -7.63 -1.63
C THR A 3 -0.89 -6.32 -1.00
N HIS A 4 -0.95 -6.24 0.34
CA HIS A 4 -1.22 -4.97 1.03
C HIS A 4 -0.15 -3.92 0.71
N ALA A 5 1.13 -4.28 0.77
CA ALA A 5 2.23 -3.37 0.45
C ALA A 5 2.23 -2.95 -1.02
N HIS A 6 1.95 -3.89 -1.93
CA HIS A 6 1.78 -3.62 -3.37
C HIS A 6 0.62 -2.64 -3.63
N HIS A 7 -0.57 -2.93 -3.12
CA HIS A 7 -1.72 -2.06 -3.30
C HIS A 7 -1.47 -0.67 -2.70
N LEU A 8 -0.90 -0.62 -1.48
CA LEU A 8 -0.63 0.63 -0.79
C LEU A 8 0.34 1.53 -1.57
N ILE A 9 1.42 0.98 -2.14
CA ILE A 9 2.37 1.80 -2.89
C ILE A 9 1.77 2.33 -4.20
N GLU A 10 0.96 1.54 -4.91
CA GLU A 10 0.26 2.02 -6.11
C GLU A 10 -0.76 3.10 -5.76
N PHE A 11 -1.53 2.90 -4.69
CA PHE A 11 -2.50 3.87 -4.20
C PHE A 11 -1.85 5.21 -3.82
N VAL A 12 -0.77 5.17 -3.03
CA VAL A 12 -0.10 6.38 -2.54
C VAL A 12 0.63 7.13 -3.66
N THR A 13 1.25 6.40 -4.60
CA THR A 13 2.06 7.04 -5.65
C THR A 13 1.25 7.39 -6.90
N GLY A 14 0.09 6.75 -7.11
CA GLY A 14 -0.65 6.78 -8.36
C GLY A 14 0.07 6.07 -9.54
N ALA A 15 1.25 5.50 -9.31
CA ALA A 15 2.04 4.81 -10.33
C ALA A 15 1.76 3.30 -10.29
N ARG A 16 1.77 2.66 -11.45
CA ARG A 16 1.52 1.22 -11.56
C ARG A 16 2.82 0.44 -11.69
N VAL A 17 2.96 -0.65 -10.95
CA VAL A 17 4.01 -1.65 -11.17
C VAL A 17 3.75 -2.31 -12.53
N VAL A 18 4.77 -2.31 -13.39
CA VAL A 18 4.70 -2.90 -14.74
C VAL A 18 5.59 -4.13 -14.88
N GLU A 19 6.69 -4.19 -14.12
CA GLU A 19 7.57 -5.36 -14.04
C GLU A 19 8.05 -5.56 -12.61
N LEU A 20 8.30 -6.82 -12.25
CA LEU A 20 8.92 -7.16 -10.97
C LEU A 20 9.96 -8.27 -11.15
N SER A 21 10.93 -8.27 -10.24
CA SER A 21 11.86 -9.36 -10.00
C SER A 21 11.68 -9.80 -8.55
N ALA A 22 11.37 -11.07 -8.30
CA ALA A 22 11.10 -11.59 -6.97
C ALA A 22 12.03 -12.75 -6.63
N ASP A 23 12.61 -12.67 -5.43
CA ASP A 23 13.25 -13.77 -4.73
C ASP A 23 12.35 -14.20 -3.58
N LEU A 24 11.93 -15.46 -3.60
CA LEU A 24 11.00 -16.05 -2.64
C LEU A 24 11.68 -17.23 -1.96
N ALA A 25 11.56 -17.31 -0.64
CA ALA A 25 12.17 -18.37 0.15
C ALA A 25 11.22 -18.91 1.22
N THR A 26 11.36 -20.19 1.49
CA THR A 26 10.87 -20.85 2.70
C THR A 26 12.08 -21.12 3.58
N LEU A 27 12.31 -20.24 4.55
CA LEU A 27 13.51 -20.26 5.39
C LEU A 27 13.31 -21.11 6.65
N VAL A 28 12.07 -21.26 7.14
CA VAL A 28 11.77 -22.13 8.28
C VAL A 28 11.46 -23.56 7.80
N PRO A 29 12.21 -24.58 8.27
CA PRO A 29 11.94 -25.97 7.91
C PRO A 29 10.50 -26.40 8.26
N GLY A 30 9.83 -27.06 7.32
CA GLY A 30 8.48 -27.60 7.49
C GLY A 30 7.34 -26.66 7.07
N HIS A 31 7.62 -25.38 6.81
CA HIS A 31 6.66 -24.49 6.17
C HIS A 31 6.34 -24.96 4.74
N ARG A 32 5.07 -24.87 4.34
CA ARG A 32 4.59 -25.28 2.99
C ARG A 32 4.60 -24.14 1.98
N LEU A 33 4.64 -22.90 2.46
CA LEU A 33 4.62 -21.68 1.66
C LEU A 33 5.85 -20.84 2.00
N GLU A 34 6.11 -19.85 1.17
CA GLU A 34 7.21 -18.91 1.30
C GLU A 34 6.95 -17.97 2.48
N ASP A 35 7.91 -17.89 3.40
CA ASP A 35 7.87 -17.07 4.62
C ASP A 35 8.76 -15.82 4.52
N HIS A 36 9.44 -15.67 3.39
CA HIS A 36 10.27 -14.53 3.04
C HIS A 36 10.18 -14.21 1.55
N ALA A 37 10.11 -12.91 1.24
CA ALA A 37 10.09 -12.41 -0.11
C ALA A 37 10.82 -11.06 -0.19
N THR A 38 11.75 -10.94 -1.13
CA THR A 38 12.34 -9.66 -1.54
C THR A 38 12.04 -9.43 -3.02
N MET A 39 11.64 -8.21 -3.37
CA MET A 39 11.21 -7.90 -4.72
C MET A 39 11.71 -6.53 -5.17
N HIS A 40 12.25 -6.47 -6.38
CA HIS A 40 12.51 -5.22 -7.10
C HIS A 40 11.34 -4.91 -8.03
N LEU A 41 10.86 -3.67 -8.00
CA LEU A 41 9.70 -3.21 -8.76
C LEU A 41 10.13 -2.15 -9.78
N ARG A 42 9.49 -2.17 -10.95
CA ARG A 42 9.58 -1.12 -11.97
C ARG A 42 8.19 -0.55 -12.22
N PHE A 43 8.08 0.77 -12.17
CA PHE A 43 6.82 1.48 -12.37
C PHE A 43 6.70 2.05 -13.79
N ASP A 44 5.47 2.26 -14.23
CA ASP A 44 5.11 2.85 -15.53
C ASP A 44 5.71 4.25 -15.76
N ASN A 45 5.89 5.03 -14.70
CA ASN A 45 6.51 6.35 -14.73
C ASN A 45 8.05 6.33 -14.66
N GLY A 46 8.68 5.14 -14.73
CA GLY A 46 10.13 4.97 -14.67
C GLY A 46 10.71 4.87 -13.25
N ALA A 47 9.90 5.05 -12.20
CA ALA A 47 10.37 4.87 -10.83
C ALA A 47 10.80 3.43 -10.56
N ARG A 48 11.66 3.26 -9.54
CA ARG A 48 12.15 1.97 -9.06
C ARG A 48 11.68 1.77 -7.61
N GLY A 49 11.29 0.55 -7.29
CA GLY A 49 10.83 0.20 -5.94
C GLY A 49 11.50 -1.05 -5.39
N TYR A 50 11.38 -1.20 -4.09
CA TYR A 50 11.73 -2.40 -3.37
C TYR A 50 10.58 -2.76 -2.43
N LEU A 51 10.18 -4.03 -2.45
CA LEU A 51 9.18 -4.59 -1.55
C LEU A 51 9.81 -5.74 -0.80
N TRP A 52 9.64 -5.72 0.52
CA TRP A 52 10.03 -6.80 1.41
C TRP A 52 8.82 -7.25 2.20
N ASN A 53 8.61 -8.56 2.24
CA ASN A 53 7.55 -9.18 3.00
C ASN A 53 8.08 -10.44 3.67
N THR A 54 7.91 -10.56 4.99
CA THR A 54 8.33 -11.75 5.72
C THR A 54 7.47 -11.98 6.95
N THR A 55 7.29 -13.23 7.34
CA THR A 55 6.59 -13.62 8.57
C THR A 55 7.53 -14.08 9.68
N ILE A 56 8.85 -13.98 9.45
CA ILE A 56 9.88 -14.52 10.36
C ILE A 56 10.85 -13.43 10.87
N ALA A 57 10.43 -12.18 10.81
CA ALA A 57 11.19 -11.05 11.36
C ALA A 57 10.78 -10.78 12.82
N CYS A 58 11.29 -11.58 13.76
CA CYS A 58 11.04 -11.43 15.20
C CYS A 58 11.21 -9.97 15.66
N GLY A 59 10.26 -9.50 16.49
CA GLY A 59 10.18 -8.10 16.93
C GLY A 59 9.30 -7.20 16.05
N ASN A 60 8.68 -7.74 14.99
CA ASN A 60 7.68 -7.04 14.20
C ASN A 60 6.31 -7.71 14.39
N GLU A 61 5.32 -6.94 14.83
CA GLU A 61 3.95 -7.43 15.02
C GLU A 61 3.14 -7.37 13.73
N ASN A 62 3.21 -6.24 12.99
CA ASN A 62 2.59 -6.08 11.67
C ASN A 62 3.55 -5.43 10.66
N GLY A 63 4.19 -4.32 11.04
CA GLY A 63 5.30 -3.74 10.29
C GLY A 63 4.98 -3.11 8.91
N LEU A 64 3.70 -3.03 8.49
CA LEU A 64 3.33 -2.40 7.21
C LEU A 64 3.76 -0.92 7.19
N ALA A 65 4.55 -0.56 6.18
CA ALA A 65 5.08 0.79 6.02
C ALA A 65 5.36 1.09 4.55
N PHE A 66 5.41 2.38 4.19
CA PHE A 66 5.95 2.82 2.91
C PHE A 66 6.93 3.98 3.09
N ARG A 67 7.82 4.11 2.12
CA ARG A 67 8.68 5.28 1.91
C ARG A 67 8.68 5.61 0.43
N VAL A 68 8.31 6.83 0.08
CA VAL A 68 8.26 7.34 -1.30
C VAL A 68 9.20 8.51 -1.40
N TYR A 69 10.01 8.54 -2.46
CA TYR A 69 10.95 9.62 -2.71
C TYR A 69 10.76 10.14 -4.12
N GLY A 70 10.68 11.45 -4.25
CA GLY A 70 10.61 12.15 -5.53
C GLY A 70 11.59 13.32 -5.56
N GLU A 71 11.55 14.07 -6.66
CA GLU A 71 12.48 15.18 -6.90
C GLU A 71 12.37 16.33 -5.88
N LYS A 72 11.23 16.45 -5.19
CA LYS A 72 10.93 17.53 -4.24
C LYS A 72 11.02 17.12 -2.77
N GLY A 73 11.31 15.85 -2.47
CA GLY A 73 11.36 15.35 -1.10
C GLY A 73 10.86 13.91 -0.96
N GLY A 74 10.60 13.51 0.28
CA GLY A 74 10.12 12.18 0.62
C GLY A 74 8.92 12.17 1.56
N LEU A 75 8.18 11.07 1.52
CA LEU A 75 7.10 10.73 2.43
C LEU A 75 7.36 9.37 3.07
N ALA A 76 7.10 9.23 4.36
CA ALA A 76 7.18 7.95 5.06
C ALA A 76 6.02 7.80 6.04
N TRP A 77 5.48 6.59 6.12
CA TRP A 77 4.33 6.27 6.98
C TRP A 77 4.41 4.82 7.44
N ARG A 78 3.86 4.55 8.64
CA ARG A 78 3.84 3.23 9.27
C ARG A 78 2.46 2.96 9.86
N GLN A 79 1.89 1.80 9.57
CA GLN A 79 0.55 1.40 10.03
C GLN A 79 0.44 1.32 11.56
N GLU A 80 1.51 0.98 12.26
CA GLU A 80 1.54 0.93 13.74
C GLU A 80 1.50 2.33 14.38
N HIS A 81 1.77 3.38 13.60
CA HIS A 81 1.62 4.78 13.98
C HIS A 81 0.81 5.53 12.92
N PRO A 82 -0.44 5.12 12.67
CA PRO A 82 -1.16 5.47 11.45
C PRO A 82 -1.52 6.97 11.39
N ASN A 83 -1.53 7.64 12.53
CA ASN A 83 -1.84 9.07 12.65
C ASN A 83 -0.67 10.00 12.25
N HIS A 84 0.52 9.46 11.93
CA HIS A 84 1.71 10.25 11.62
C HIS A 84 2.22 9.98 10.21
N LEU A 85 2.30 11.03 9.39
CA LEU A 85 2.95 11.02 8.08
C LEU A 85 4.20 11.91 8.14
N PHE A 86 5.38 11.31 7.92
CA PHE A 86 6.63 12.06 7.85
C PHE A 86 6.78 12.63 6.45
N HIS A 87 6.95 13.95 6.37
CA HIS A 87 7.21 14.67 5.14
C HIS A 87 8.56 15.36 5.22
N SER A 88 9.47 15.01 4.32
CA SER A 88 10.83 15.52 4.25
C SER A 88 11.03 16.27 2.93
N PRO A 89 10.71 17.57 2.86
CA PRO A 89 10.95 18.35 1.65
C PRO A 89 12.45 18.45 1.34
N LEU A 90 12.80 18.52 0.06
CA LEU A 90 14.18 18.70 -0.37
C LEU A 90 14.74 20.01 0.23
N ARG A 91 15.94 19.93 0.85
CA ARG A 91 16.62 21.08 1.49
C ARG A 91 15.83 21.73 2.64
N ALA A 92 14.95 21.00 3.31
CA ALA A 92 14.27 21.48 4.52
C ALA A 92 14.18 20.37 5.59
N PRO A 93 13.99 20.73 6.87
CA PRO A 93 13.78 19.76 7.93
C PRO A 93 12.55 18.89 7.68
N THR A 94 12.65 17.62 8.10
CA THR A 94 11.49 16.73 8.15
C THR A 94 10.44 17.29 9.11
N ARG A 95 9.18 17.24 8.69
CA ARG A 95 8.01 17.57 9.51
C ARG A 95 7.10 16.36 9.63
N ILE A 96 6.36 16.30 10.73
CA ILE A 96 5.35 15.27 10.98
C ILE A 96 3.99 15.92 10.72
N LEU A 97 3.26 15.40 9.73
CA LEU A 97 1.87 15.74 9.49
C LEU A 97 1.02 14.78 10.31
N THR A 98 0.07 15.32 11.08
CA THR A 98 -0.78 14.54 12.00
C THR A 98 -2.22 14.46 11.49
N ARG A 99 -2.86 13.31 11.68
CA ARG A 99 -4.29 13.11 11.37
C ARG A 99 -5.13 14.16 12.09
N GLY A 100 -5.99 14.86 11.33
CA GLY A 100 -6.85 15.94 11.83
C GLY A 100 -6.11 17.21 12.28
N GLY A 101 -4.78 17.26 12.15
CA GLY A 101 -3.96 18.41 12.52
C GLY A 101 -3.76 19.42 11.40
N PHE A 102 -3.02 20.49 11.68
CA PHE A 102 -2.70 21.51 10.69
C PHE A 102 -1.92 20.93 9.51
N GLY A 103 -2.42 21.17 8.29
CA GLY A 103 -1.86 20.62 7.07
C GLY A 103 -2.40 19.24 6.68
N ALA A 104 -3.36 18.68 7.43
CA ALA A 104 -4.22 17.63 6.91
C ALA A 104 -5.01 18.17 5.71
N GLY A 105 -4.95 17.48 4.58
CA GLY A 105 -5.69 17.87 3.38
C GLY A 105 -7.15 17.39 3.45
N PRO A 106 -8.03 17.87 2.53
CA PRO A 106 -9.46 17.52 2.53
C PRO A 106 -9.73 16.00 2.51
N ALA A 107 -8.89 15.23 1.82
CA ALA A 107 -9.02 13.77 1.77
C ALA A 107 -8.79 13.10 3.15
N ALA A 108 -7.90 13.63 3.98
CA ALA A 108 -7.66 13.10 5.32
C ALA A 108 -8.74 13.55 6.31
N GLU A 109 -9.27 14.77 6.16
CA GLU A 109 -10.35 15.30 6.98
C GLU A 109 -11.67 14.55 6.75
N ALA A 110 -11.98 14.22 5.49
CA ALA A 110 -13.22 13.53 5.12
C ALA A 110 -13.40 12.15 5.81
N VAL A 111 -12.30 11.52 6.20
CA VAL A 111 -12.28 10.17 6.80
C VAL A 111 -11.81 10.17 8.26
N SER A 112 -11.76 11.35 8.88
CA SER A 112 -11.44 11.55 10.30
C SER A 112 -12.72 11.73 11.12
N ARG A 113 -12.83 11.02 12.23
CA ARG A 113 -14.03 11.02 13.10
C ARG A 113 -13.87 11.87 14.34
N VAL A 114 -12.65 11.93 14.88
CA VAL A 114 -12.35 12.61 16.15
C VAL A 114 -11.26 13.66 15.99
N PRO A 115 -11.22 14.70 16.83
CA PRO A 115 -10.23 15.77 16.73
C PRO A 115 -8.78 15.27 16.78
N ALA A 116 -7.84 16.10 16.31
CA ALA A 116 -6.42 15.83 16.45
C ALA A 116 -6.03 15.48 17.89
N GLY A 117 -5.10 14.55 18.06
CA GLY A 117 -4.65 14.07 19.38
C GLY A 117 -5.49 12.94 19.98
N HIS A 118 -6.71 12.70 19.47
CA HIS A 118 -7.50 11.50 19.81
C HIS A 118 -7.14 10.39 18.80
N PRO A 119 -6.45 9.32 19.20
CA PRO A 119 -5.95 8.35 18.23
C PRO A 119 -7.10 7.62 17.52
N GLU A 120 -7.07 7.62 16.19
CA GLU A 120 -7.80 6.66 15.36
C GLU A 120 -6.81 5.59 14.87
N GLY A 121 -7.30 4.44 14.43
CA GLY A 121 -6.42 3.35 14.03
C GLY A 121 -7.10 2.33 13.12
N TYR A 122 -6.76 1.06 13.35
CA TYR A 122 -7.11 -0.03 12.47
C TYR A 122 -8.63 -0.18 12.27
N LEU A 123 -9.41 -0.06 13.34
CA LEU A 123 -10.87 -0.20 13.28
C LEU A 123 -11.52 0.96 12.52
N GLU A 124 -11.06 2.18 12.74
CA GLU A 124 -11.55 3.37 12.03
C GLU A 124 -11.19 3.31 10.54
N ALA A 125 -10.01 2.79 10.18
CA ALA A 125 -9.62 2.57 8.80
C ALA A 125 -10.55 1.56 8.10
N PHE A 126 -10.91 0.46 8.77
CA PHE A 126 -11.91 -0.47 8.24
C PHE A 126 -13.30 0.15 8.18
N ALA A 127 -13.70 0.92 9.18
CA ALA A 127 -14.99 1.61 9.18
C ALA A 127 -15.09 2.62 8.02
N ASN A 128 -14.00 3.29 7.66
CA ASN A 128 -13.92 4.13 6.46
C ASN A 128 -14.21 3.31 5.20
N LEU A 129 -13.50 2.20 5.02
CA LEU A 129 -13.70 1.32 3.87
C LEU A 129 -15.16 0.84 3.75
N TYR A 130 -15.76 0.40 4.85
CA TYR A 130 -17.15 -0.06 4.85
C TYR A 130 -18.15 1.06 4.58
N ALA A 131 -17.92 2.27 5.10
CA ALA A 131 -18.78 3.42 4.83
C ALA A 131 -18.77 3.78 3.34
N GLU A 132 -17.59 3.86 2.72
CA GLU A 132 -17.45 4.20 1.31
C GLU A 132 -18.08 3.13 0.39
N ILE A 133 -17.94 1.85 0.75
CA ILE A 133 -18.62 0.75 0.04
C ILE A 133 -20.15 0.87 0.20
N ALA A 134 -20.64 1.19 1.40
CA ALA A 134 -22.07 1.35 1.65
C ALA A 134 -22.67 2.48 0.81
N ASP A 135 -21.96 3.62 0.72
CA ASP A 135 -22.36 4.76 -0.12
C ASP A 135 -22.44 4.36 -1.60
N ALA A 136 -21.46 3.61 -2.11
CA ALA A 136 -21.50 3.12 -3.49
C ALA A 136 -22.65 2.14 -3.76
N VAL A 137 -22.93 1.23 -2.81
CA VAL A 137 -24.08 0.31 -2.90
C VAL A 137 -25.40 1.09 -2.91
N LEU A 138 -25.52 2.14 -2.09
CA LEU A 138 -26.72 2.97 -2.04
C LEU A 138 -26.91 3.78 -3.34
N ALA A 139 -25.83 4.36 -3.87
CA ALA A 139 -25.87 5.07 -5.14
C ALA A 139 -26.33 4.15 -6.29
N ALA A 140 -25.79 2.93 -6.36
CA ALA A 140 -26.17 1.94 -7.35
C ALA A 140 -27.66 1.54 -7.24
N LYS A 141 -28.19 1.42 -6.01
CA LYS A 141 -29.61 1.08 -5.78
C LYS A 141 -30.57 2.21 -6.14
N THR A 142 -30.15 3.47 -5.97
CA THR A 142 -31.00 4.65 -6.18
C THR A 142 -30.83 5.27 -7.56
N GLY A 143 -29.88 4.79 -8.37
CA GLY A 143 -29.53 5.38 -9.66
C GLY A 143 -28.78 6.71 -9.53
N ALA A 144 -28.26 7.03 -8.35
CA ALA A 144 -27.41 8.19 -8.15
C ALA A 144 -26.03 7.96 -8.79
N PRO A 145 -25.31 9.04 -9.17
CA PRO A 145 -23.93 8.92 -9.61
C PRO A 145 -23.09 8.20 -8.53
N PRO A 146 -22.23 7.24 -8.90
CA PRO A 146 -21.35 6.60 -7.93
C PRO A 146 -20.42 7.65 -7.31
N PRO A 147 -20.14 7.58 -5.99
CA PRO A 147 -19.12 8.42 -5.39
C PRO A 147 -17.78 8.19 -6.11
N ALA A 148 -16.95 9.23 -6.21
CA ALA A 148 -15.60 9.08 -6.75
C ALA A 148 -14.87 8.02 -5.90
N ALA A 149 -14.56 6.86 -6.49
CA ALA A 149 -14.22 5.66 -5.74
C ALA A 149 -13.02 5.87 -4.81
N PRO A 150 -13.21 5.91 -3.47
CA PRO A 150 -12.13 5.99 -2.50
C PRO A 150 -11.77 4.60 -1.93
N PHE A 151 -12.39 3.52 -2.42
CA PHE A 151 -12.16 2.15 -1.97
C PHE A 151 -11.55 1.25 -3.07
N PRO A 152 -10.83 0.17 -2.69
CA PRO A 152 -10.28 -0.79 -3.63
C PRO A 152 -11.34 -1.48 -4.49
N THR A 153 -11.11 -1.54 -5.80
CA THR A 153 -12.02 -2.11 -6.78
C THR A 153 -11.77 -3.60 -7.03
N VAL A 154 -12.63 -4.24 -7.83
CA VAL A 154 -12.38 -5.62 -8.29
C VAL A 154 -11.14 -5.70 -9.18
N GLU A 155 -10.84 -4.64 -9.93
CA GLU A 155 -9.63 -4.51 -10.74
C GLU A 155 -8.38 -4.45 -9.88
N ASP A 156 -8.42 -3.73 -8.74
CA ASP A 156 -7.30 -3.71 -7.79
C ASP A 156 -7.08 -5.08 -7.15
N GLY A 157 -8.16 -5.81 -6.85
CA GLY A 157 -8.10 -7.21 -6.42
C GLY A 157 -7.46 -8.12 -7.48
N ALA A 158 -7.88 -8.01 -8.74
CA ALA A 158 -7.33 -8.77 -9.86
C ALA A 158 -5.84 -8.45 -10.07
N ARG A 159 -5.42 -7.19 -9.94
CA ARG A 159 -4.00 -6.80 -9.95
C ARG A 159 -3.22 -7.45 -8.82
N GLY A 160 -3.77 -7.50 -7.61
CA GLY A 160 -3.15 -8.19 -6.48
C GLY A 160 -2.90 -9.68 -6.77
N VAL A 161 -3.85 -10.35 -7.43
CA VAL A 161 -3.71 -11.73 -7.88
C VAL A 161 -2.62 -11.87 -8.95
N ARG A 162 -2.61 -11.01 -9.97
CA ARG A 162 -1.56 -10.99 -11.00
C ARG A 162 -0.17 -10.79 -10.39
N PHE A 163 -0.05 -9.89 -9.41
CA PHE A 163 1.19 -9.62 -8.69
C PHE A 163 1.75 -10.87 -8.02
N MET A 164 0.90 -11.66 -7.36
CA MET A 164 1.33 -12.92 -6.75
C MET A 164 1.82 -13.93 -7.79
N PHE A 165 1.09 -14.10 -8.90
CA PHE A 165 1.50 -15.00 -9.98
C PHE A 165 2.80 -14.57 -10.65
N ALA A 166 2.96 -13.26 -10.91
CA ALA A 166 4.19 -12.70 -11.46
C ALA A 166 5.37 -12.91 -10.52
N ALA A 167 5.20 -12.72 -9.21
CA ALA A 167 6.25 -12.99 -8.22
C ALA A 167 6.70 -14.45 -8.24
N GLN A 168 5.76 -15.40 -8.26
CA GLN A 168 6.09 -16.83 -8.38
C GLN A 168 6.77 -17.16 -9.71
N ALA A 169 6.30 -16.57 -10.83
CA ALA A 169 6.89 -16.78 -12.14
C ALA A 169 8.33 -16.24 -12.23
N SER A 170 8.59 -15.09 -11.61
CA SER A 170 9.93 -14.49 -11.51
C SER A 170 10.86 -15.39 -10.70
N ALA A 171 10.44 -15.83 -9.51
CA ALA A 171 11.23 -16.70 -8.64
C ALA A 171 11.62 -18.01 -9.34
N ARG A 172 10.67 -18.66 -10.02
CA ARG A 172 10.92 -19.88 -10.82
C ARG A 172 11.88 -19.68 -11.98
N LYS A 173 12.05 -18.45 -12.44
CA LYS A 173 12.99 -18.08 -13.52
C LYS A 173 14.33 -17.56 -13.00
N GLY A 174 14.66 -17.83 -11.73
CA GLY A 174 15.90 -17.37 -11.10
C GLY A 174 15.89 -15.86 -10.88
N SER A 175 14.78 -15.34 -10.35
CA SER A 175 14.60 -13.92 -10.02
C SER A 175 14.83 -13.00 -11.23
N ARG A 176 14.36 -13.39 -12.41
CA ARG A 176 14.37 -12.52 -13.59
C ARG A 176 13.20 -11.55 -13.53
N PHE A 177 13.38 -10.34 -14.09
CA PHE A 177 12.27 -9.44 -14.30
C PHE A 177 11.20 -10.07 -15.20
N VAL A 178 9.95 -9.98 -14.78
CA VAL A 178 8.77 -10.40 -15.54
C VAL A 178 7.74 -9.27 -15.54
N ALA A 179 6.98 -9.16 -16.63
CA ALA A 179 5.87 -8.22 -16.72
C ALA A 179 4.73 -8.63 -15.77
N LEU A 180 4.06 -7.65 -15.18
CA LEU A 180 2.90 -7.85 -14.33
C LEU A 180 1.64 -8.18 -15.15
N ASP A 181 1.45 -7.46 -16.26
CA ASP A 181 0.32 -7.62 -17.18
C ASP A 181 0.73 -8.44 -18.41
N ASN A 182 1.42 -9.56 -18.21
CA ASN A 182 1.67 -10.48 -19.31
C ASN A 182 0.33 -11.18 -19.68
N PRO A 183 -0.08 -11.17 -20.95
CA PRO A 183 -1.34 -11.78 -21.40
C PRO A 183 -1.41 -13.29 -21.12
#